data_AF-A0A5N1I8S6-F1
#
_entry.id   AF-A0A5N1I8S6-F1
#
_cell.length_a   1.000
_cell.length_b   1.000
_cell.length_c   1.000
_cell.angle_alpha   90.00
_cell.angle_beta   90.00
_cell.angle_gamma   90.00
#
_symmetry.space_group_name_H-M   'P 1'
#
loop_
_entity.id
_entity.type
_entity.pdbx_description
1 polymer ?
#
loop_
_entity_poly.entity_id
_entity_poly.type
_entity_poly.pdbx_seq_one_letter_code
_entity_poly.pdbx_strand_id
1 'polypeptide(L)'
;MAQVDIYIGTYGYLAYLWADNLKKFVKVAMPSVDIEYLDKQMGIAHIQKSPANSEGKAIITAALVDIESGVSLKAIEDQIDMKSNVPEQLVKFDQECVDAFLQDLSEIPIGNARYWYSHVIRDIKKSVGQRPQVYYKFDSRDPKFAEASQKWVAENREA
;
A
#
# COMPACT_ATOMS: atom_id res chain seq x y z
N MET A 1 -20.93 -0.65 17.51
CA MET A 1 -20.25 -0.31 16.24
C MET A 1 -20.29 -1.58 15.39
N ALA A 2 -20.73 -1.50 14.14
CA ALA A 2 -20.66 -2.66 13.24
C ALA A 2 -19.19 -3.06 13.10
N GLN A 3 -18.90 -4.35 13.22
CA GLN A 3 -17.56 -4.88 13.00
C GLN A 3 -17.21 -4.65 11.53
N VAL A 4 -16.19 -3.85 11.27
CA VAL A 4 -15.67 -3.64 9.91
C VAL A 4 -14.77 -4.82 9.61
N ASP A 5 -15.19 -5.67 8.69
CA ASP A 5 -14.35 -6.77 8.23
C ASP A 5 -13.32 -6.24 7.22
N ILE A 6 -12.04 -6.51 7.51
CA ILE A 6 -10.88 -6.11 6.69
C ILE A 6 -10.13 -7.38 6.32
N TYR A 7 -9.86 -7.55 5.03
CA TYR A 7 -9.08 -8.67 4.53
C TYR A 7 -7.80 -8.16 3.86
N ILE A 8 -6.64 -8.56 4.41
CA ILE A 8 -5.33 -8.25 3.86
C ILE A 8 -4.74 -9.50 3.22
N GLY A 9 -4.23 -9.38 2.00
CA GLY A 9 -3.48 -10.46 1.33
C GLY A 9 -4.35 -11.54 0.68
N THR A 10 -5.62 -11.29 0.40
CA THR A 10 -6.45 -12.17 -0.45
C THR A 10 -5.89 -12.29 -1.87
N TYR A 11 -5.30 -11.21 -2.36
CA TYR A 11 -4.66 -11.11 -3.67
C TYR A 11 -3.31 -10.42 -3.57
N GLY A 12 -2.49 -10.57 -4.60
CA GLY A 12 -1.28 -9.78 -4.81
C GLY A 12 -1.45 -8.84 -6.01
N TYR A 13 -1.09 -7.57 -5.84
CA TYR A 13 -1.06 -6.59 -6.92
C TYR A 13 0.37 -6.24 -7.31
N LEU A 14 0.64 -6.22 -8.61
CA LEU A 14 1.80 -5.55 -9.19
C LEU A 14 1.31 -4.27 -9.84
N ALA A 15 1.61 -3.13 -9.23
CA ALA A 15 1.07 -1.85 -9.65
C ALA A 15 2.09 -0.73 -9.46
N TYR A 16 1.62 0.50 -9.62
CA TYR A 16 2.45 1.70 -9.53
C TYR A 16 2.03 2.54 -8.33
N LEU A 17 3.03 3.04 -7.59
CA LEU A 17 2.88 4.03 -6.53
C LEU A 17 3.52 5.34 -6.99
N TRP A 18 2.84 6.47 -6.76
CA TRP A 18 3.43 7.79 -6.92
C TRP A 18 4.42 8.06 -5.79
N ALA A 19 5.70 8.24 -6.13
CA ALA A 19 6.75 8.59 -5.18
C ALA A 19 7.00 10.11 -5.24
N ASP A 20 6.43 10.85 -4.29
CA ASP A 20 6.50 12.33 -4.26
C ASP A 20 7.93 12.87 -4.32
N ASN A 21 8.85 12.23 -3.59
CA ASN A 21 10.26 12.60 -3.55
C ASN A 21 10.97 12.45 -4.90
N LEU A 22 10.55 11.48 -5.72
CA LEU A 22 11.13 11.21 -7.03
C LEU A 22 10.32 11.87 -8.16
N LYS A 23 9.13 12.40 -7.85
CA LYS A 23 8.16 12.93 -8.82
C LYS A 23 7.89 11.97 -9.98
N LYS A 24 7.86 10.67 -9.69
CA LYS A 24 7.58 9.61 -10.68
C LYS A 24 6.78 8.47 -10.06
N PHE A 25 6.14 7.69 -10.93
CA PHE A 25 5.56 6.42 -10.53
C PHE A 25 6.64 5.34 -10.44
N VAL A 26 6.60 4.55 -9.37
CA VAL A 26 7.48 3.41 -9.14
C VAL A 26 6.67 2.13 -9.08
N LYS A 27 7.22 1.05 -9.64
CA LYS A 27 6.62 -0.28 -9.62
C LYS A 27 6.73 -0.86 -8.21
N VAL A 28 5.61 -1.32 -7.65
CA VAL A 28 5.57 -1.95 -6.32
C VAL A 28 4.73 -3.22 -6.38
N ALA A 29 5.09 -4.17 -5.53
CA ALA A 29 4.25 -5.33 -5.22
C ALA A 29 3.50 -5.02 -3.91
N MET A 30 2.21 -5.30 -3.87
CA MET A 30 1.34 -4.94 -2.76
C MET A 30 0.35 -6.07 -2.49
N PRO A 31 0.27 -6.64 -1.27
CA PRO A 31 -0.89 -7.43 -0.90
C PRO A 31 -2.15 -6.57 -0.95
N SER A 32 -3.27 -7.17 -1.35
CA SER A 32 -4.56 -6.50 -1.41
C SER A 32 -5.07 -6.10 -0.03
N VAL A 33 -5.82 -5.01 0.04
CA VAL A 33 -6.56 -4.60 1.23
C VAL A 33 -8.02 -4.41 0.81
N ASP A 34 -8.90 -5.27 1.30
CA ASP A 34 -10.33 -5.20 1.04
C ASP A 34 -11.03 -4.61 2.27
N ILE A 35 -11.58 -3.40 2.12
CA ILE A 35 -12.41 -2.73 3.14
C ILE A 35 -13.84 -2.69 2.60
N GLU A 36 -14.73 -3.48 3.22
CA GLU A 36 -16.05 -3.85 2.69
C GLU A 36 -16.88 -2.65 2.17
N TYR A 37 -16.90 -1.54 2.89
CA TYR A 37 -17.77 -0.40 2.59
C TYR A 37 -17.18 0.63 1.62
N LEU A 38 -15.90 0.52 1.25
CA LEU A 38 -15.26 1.47 0.32
C LEU A 38 -15.45 1.10 -1.15
N ASP A 39 -15.70 -0.19 -1.46
CA ASP A 39 -15.89 -0.68 -2.84
C ASP A 39 -14.73 -0.23 -3.77
N LYS A 40 -13.49 -0.44 -3.30
CA LYS A 40 -12.25 0.03 -3.96
C LYS A 40 -11.14 -1.01 -3.88
N GLN A 41 -10.34 -1.08 -4.95
CA GLN A 41 -9.14 -1.92 -5.01
C GLN A 41 -7.99 -1.18 -4.33
N MET A 42 -7.63 -1.61 -3.13
CA MET A 42 -6.47 -1.08 -2.42
C MET A 42 -5.39 -2.14 -2.25
N GLY A 43 -4.18 -1.69 -2.02
CA GLY A 43 -3.09 -2.53 -1.58
C GLY A 43 -2.17 -1.76 -0.64
N ILE A 44 -1.30 -2.49 0.05
CA ILE A 44 -0.32 -1.88 0.95
C ILE A 44 1.09 -2.10 0.41
N ALA A 45 1.86 -1.01 0.29
CA ALA A 45 3.23 -1.05 -0.19
C ALA A 45 4.20 -0.88 0.97
N HIS A 46 5.23 -1.73 1.02
CA HIS A 46 6.38 -1.53 1.90
C HIS A 46 7.50 -0.81 1.16
N ILE A 47 7.93 0.33 1.69
CA ILE A 47 9.00 1.14 1.12
C ILE A 47 10.11 1.24 2.16
N GLN A 48 11.26 0.68 1.84
CA GLN A 48 12.43 0.82 2.69
C GLN A 48 13.08 2.19 2.46
N LYS A 49 13.02 3.07 3.46
CA LYS A 49 13.62 4.42 3.39
C LYS A 49 15.12 4.41 3.63
N SER A 50 15.60 3.49 4.48
CA SER A 50 17.01 3.38 4.80
C SER A 50 17.46 1.91 4.85
N PRO A 51 18.72 1.61 4.51
CA PRO A 51 19.31 0.31 4.83
C PRO A 51 19.22 0.03 6.33
N ALA A 52 19.33 -1.25 6.70
CA ALA A 52 19.40 -1.64 8.09
C ALA A 52 20.61 -0.98 8.78
N ASN A 53 20.40 -0.43 9.97
CA ASN A 53 21.47 0.14 10.79
C ASN A 53 22.37 -0.96 11.39
N SER A 54 23.38 -0.57 12.17
CA SER A 54 24.29 -1.52 12.85
C SER A 54 23.59 -2.50 13.79
N GLU A 55 22.39 -2.16 14.28
CA GLU A 55 21.57 -3.05 15.11
C GLU A 55 20.79 -4.07 14.28
N GLY A 56 20.69 -3.89 12.95
CA GLY A 56 19.88 -4.71 12.05
C GLY A 56 18.46 -4.19 11.81
N LYS A 57 18.16 -2.95 12.22
CA LYS A 57 16.83 -2.34 12.05
C LYS A 57 16.78 -1.44 10.82
N ALA A 58 15.76 -1.60 9.98
CA ALA A 58 15.52 -0.76 8.80
C ALA A 58 14.28 0.11 9.01
N ILE A 59 14.31 1.35 8.51
CA ILE A 59 13.11 2.21 8.50
C ILE A 59 12.27 1.80 7.29
N ILE A 60 11.05 1.34 7.55
CA ILE A 60 10.08 0.93 6.55
C ILE A 60 8.84 1.81 6.66
N THR A 61 8.37 2.31 5.53
CA THR A 61 7.06 2.94 5.39
C THR A 61 6.06 1.90 4.89
N ALA A 62 4.95 1.72 5.59
CA ALA A 62 3.78 1.02 5.08
C ALA A 62 2.80 2.05 4.53
N ALA A 63 2.52 1.99 3.23
CA ALA A 63 1.63 2.93 2.56
C ALA A 63 0.39 2.20 2.05
N LEU A 64 -0.80 2.60 2.51
CA LEU A 64 -2.07 2.17 1.94
C LEU A 64 -2.31 2.94 0.63
N VAL A 65 -2.48 2.22 -0.46
CA VAL A 65 -2.50 2.76 -1.83
C VAL A 65 -3.81 2.41 -2.52
N ASP A 66 -4.43 3.39 -3.16
CA ASP A 66 -5.47 3.13 -4.15
C ASP A 66 -4.84 2.61 -5.44
N ILE A 67 -5.13 1.35 -5.81
CA ILE A 67 -4.50 0.69 -6.96
C ILE A 67 -4.85 1.41 -8.26
N GLU A 68 -6.03 2.00 -8.38
CA GLU A 68 -6.48 2.69 -9.60
C GLU A 68 -5.78 4.03 -9.83
N SER A 69 -5.32 4.71 -8.80
CA SER A 69 -4.62 5.98 -8.90
C SER A 69 -3.11 5.87 -8.70
N GLY A 70 -2.67 4.85 -7.97
CA GLY A 70 -1.31 4.74 -7.47
C GLY A 70 -0.99 5.76 -6.38
N VAL A 71 -1.99 6.37 -5.76
CA VAL A 71 -1.81 7.39 -4.72
C VAL A 71 -1.88 6.72 -3.34
N SER A 72 -0.98 7.14 -2.44
CA SER A 72 -1.06 6.75 -1.03
C SER A 72 -2.12 7.58 -0.30
N LEU A 73 -3.03 6.88 0.38
CA LEU A 73 -4.10 7.44 1.21
C LEU A 73 -3.68 7.62 2.66
N LYS A 74 -2.83 6.71 3.13
CA LYS A 74 -2.23 6.71 4.47
C LYS A 74 -0.84 6.12 4.37
N ALA A 75 0.09 6.66 5.14
CA ALA A 75 1.40 6.08 5.32
C ALA A 75 1.80 6.19 6.79
N ILE A 76 2.36 5.12 7.33
CA ILE A 76 2.99 5.10 8.65
C ILE A 76 4.42 4.60 8.51
N GLU A 77 5.28 4.97 9.44
CA GLU A 77 6.70 4.63 9.42
C GLU A 77 7.08 3.97 10.73
N ASP A 78 7.85 2.90 10.65
CA ASP A 78 8.41 2.23 11.83
C ASP A 78 9.78 1.61 11.52
N GLN A 79 10.50 1.25 12.58
CA GLN A 79 11.74 0.49 12.53
C GLN A 79 11.44 -1.02 12.60
N ILE A 80 11.68 -1.72 11.49
CA ILE A 80 11.51 -3.17 11.42
C ILE A 80 12.84 -3.85 11.72
N ASP A 81 12.85 -4.78 12.66
CA ASP A 81 14.03 -5.59 12.96
C ASP A 81 14.20 -6.70 11.92
N MET A 82 15.22 -6.54 11.08
CA MET A 82 15.52 -7.45 9.98
C MET A 82 16.16 -8.77 10.45
N LYS A 83 16.55 -8.88 11.73
CA LYS A 83 17.07 -10.12 12.33
C LYS A 83 15.98 -11.01 12.93
N SER A 84 14.79 -10.47 13.10
CA SER A 84 13.62 -11.15 13.69
C SER A 84 12.68 -11.69 12.60
N ASN A 85 11.51 -12.23 12.97
CA ASN A 85 10.51 -12.71 12.02
C ASN A 85 9.90 -11.53 11.23
N VAL A 86 10.53 -11.14 10.13
CA VAL A 86 10.12 -9.98 9.32
C VAL A 86 8.70 -10.12 8.76
N PRO A 87 8.28 -11.27 8.20
CA PRO A 87 6.91 -11.42 7.70
C PRO A 87 5.81 -11.10 8.73
N GLU A 88 5.95 -11.59 9.96
CA GLU A 88 4.97 -11.35 11.02
C GLU A 88 4.95 -9.88 11.47
N GLN A 89 6.13 -9.26 11.57
CA GLN A 89 6.24 -7.81 11.86
C GLN A 89 5.54 -6.99 10.77
N LEU A 90 5.74 -7.32 9.49
CA LEU A 90 5.12 -6.61 8.37
C LEU A 90 3.59 -6.79 8.37
N VAL A 91 3.07 -7.99 8.68
CA VAL A 91 1.62 -8.21 8.80
C VAL A 91 1.01 -7.35 9.90
N LYS A 92 1.66 -7.25 11.07
CA LYS A 92 1.20 -6.36 12.15
C LYS A 92 1.23 -4.90 11.72
N PHE A 93 2.30 -4.49 11.06
CA PHE A 93 2.49 -3.13 10.58
C PHE A 93 1.47 -2.75 9.49
N ASP A 94 1.09 -3.70 8.64
CA ASP A 94 0.01 -3.53 7.66
C ASP A 94 -1.32 -3.24 8.33
N GLN A 95 -1.66 -4.01 9.37
CA GLN A 95 -2.87 -3.79 10.15
C GLN A 95 -2.87 -2.41 10.83
N GLU A 96 -1.76 -1.99 11.42
CA GLU A 96 -1.63 -0.66 12.05
C GLU A 96 -1.85 0.48 11.05
N CYS A 97 -1.35 0.35 9.82
CA CYS A 97 -1.56 1.34 8.75
C CYS A 97 -3.05 1.43 8.36
N VAL A 98 -3.71 0.28 8.24
CA VAL A 98 -5.14 0.23 7.94
C VAL A 98 -5.97 0.78 9.10
N ASP A 99 -5.66 0.44 10.34
CA ASP A 99 -6.35 0.95 11.53
C ASP A 99 -6.23 2.48 11.62
N ALA A 100 -5.03 3.02 11.35
CA ALA A 100 -4.80 4.46 11.32
C ALA A 100 -5.60 5.15 10.20
N PHE A 101 -5.80 4.50 9.05
CA PHE A 101 -6.67 4.99 7.99
C PHE A 101 -8.15 4.92 8.38
N LEU A 102 -8.58 3.82 9.02
CA LEU A 102 -9.95 3.68 9.51
C LEU A 102 -10.30 4.70 10.60
N GLN A 103 -9.32 5.04 11.45
CA GLN A 103 -9.48 6.10 12.43
C GLN A 103 -9.76 7.43 11.74
N ASP A 104 -8.97 7.81 10.73
CA ASP A 104 -9.22 9.03 9.92
C ASP A 104 -10.62 8.98 9.27
N LEU A 105 -11.03 7.81 8.77
CA LEU A 105 -12.35 7.63 8.16
C LEU A 105 -13.50 7.74 9.17
N SER A 106 -13.29 7.34 10.42
CA SER A 106 -14.31 7.37 11.47
C SER A 106 -14.72 8.80 11.87
N GLU A 107 -13.86 9.78 11.60
CA GLU A 107 -14.15 11.20 11.79
C GLU A 107 -15.11 11.77 10.73
N ILE A 108 -15.38 10.99 9.67
CA ILE A 108 -16.28 11.36 8.58
C ILE A 108 -17.68 10.85 8.88
N PRO A 109 -18.74 11.67 8.68
CA PRO A 109 -20.12 11.21 8.84
C PRO A 109 -20.45 9.96 8.01
N ILE A 110 -21.13 9.00 8.62
CA ILE A 110 -21.57 7.75 7.99
C ILE A 110 -22.39 8.07 6.72
N GLY A 111 -22.02 7.46 5.60
CA GLY A 111 -22.61 7.70 4.27
C GLY A 111 -21.81 8.65 3.38
N ASN A 112 -20.87 9.41 3.94
CA ASN A 112 -20.01 10.32 3.18
C ASN A 112 -18.60 9.77 2.90
N ALA A 113 -18.22 8.62 3.46
CA ALA A 113 -16.89 8.05 3.29
C ALA A 113 -16.53 7.82 1.80
N ARG A 114 -17.46 7.30 0.99
CA ARG A 114 -17.26 7.11 -0.46
C ARG A 114 -17.07 8.44 -1.21
N TYR A 115 -17.83 9.46 -0.82
CA TYR A 115 -17.74 10.80 -1.40
C TYR A 115 -16.43 11.49 -1.02
N TRP A 116 -16.08 11.45 0.27
CA TRP A 116 -14.81 11.96 0.78
C TRP A 116 -13.63 11.30 0.08
N TYR A 117 -13.63 9.97 -0.01
CA TYR A 117 -12.60 9.19 -0.70
C TYR A 117 -12.44 9.67 -2.15
N SER A 118 -13.55 9.80 -2.88
CA SER A 118 -13.54 10.24 -4.28
C SER A 118 -13.00 11.65 -4.43
N HIS A 119 -13.29 12.54 -3.48
CA HIS A 119 -12.77 13.90 -3.44
C HIS A 119 -11.27 13.95 -3.14
N VAL A 120 -10.83 13.23 -2.10
CA VAL A 120 -9.41 13.14 -1.70
C VAL A 120 -8.57 12.57 -2.85
N ILE A 121 -8.97 11.43 -3.41
CA ILE A 121 -8.26 10.83 -4.56
C ILE A 121 -8.24 11.80 -5.75
N ARG A 122 -9.35 12.46 -6.06
CA ARG A 122 -9.41 13.43 -7.17
C ARG A 122 -8.45 14.60 -6.93
N ASP A 123 -8.37 15.11 -5.72
CA ASP A 123 -7.52 16.25 -5.40
C ASP A 123 -6.04 15.87 -5.42
N ILE A 124 -5.67 14.70 -4.87
CA ILE A 124 -4.29 14.21 -4.97
C ILE A 124 -3.93 13.87 -6.43
N LYS A 125 -4.87 13.36 -7.23
CA LYS A 125 -4.65 13.12 -8.66
C LYS A 125 -4.26 14.38 -9.43
N LYS A 126 -4.64 15.58 -8.96
CA LYS A 126 -4.23 16.84 -9.59
C LYS A 126 -2.73 17.15 -9.40
N SER A 127 -2.10 16.60 -8.36
CA SER A 127 -0.70 16.84 -8.03
C SER A 127 0.26 15.75 -8.52
N VAL A 128 -0.25 14.66 -9.08
CA VAL A 128 0.58 13.55 -9.61
C VAL A 128 0.65 13.58 -11.13
N GLY A 129 1.71 12.99 -11.69
CA GLY A 129 1.90 12.89 -13.15
C GLY A 129 0.93 11.94 -13.85
N GLN A 130 1.10 11.77 -15.16
CA GLN A 130 0.33 10.79 -15.92
C GLN A 130 0.69 9.36 -15.48
N ARG A 131 -0.30 8.65 -14.96
CA ARG A 131 -0.14 7.28 -14.43
C ARG A 131 -0.03 6.26 -15.58
N PRO A 132 0.88 5.28 -15.48
CA PRO A 132 0.80 4.06 -16.27
C PRO A 132 -0.50 3.28 -15.96
N GLN A 133 -1.26 2.89 -16.98
CA GLN A 133 -2.55 2.21 -16.78
C GLN A 133 -2.44 0.73 -16.40
N VAL A 134 -1.23 0.17 -16.42
CA VAL A 134 -1.01 -1.26 -16.25
C VAL A 134 -0.92 -1.61 -14.77
N TYR A 135 -1.73 -2.57 -14.34
CA TYR A 135 -1.52 -3.31 -13.10
C TYR A 135 -1.90 -4.77 -13.33
N TYR A 136 -1.36 -5.65 -12.51
CA TYR A 136 -1.63 -7.08 -12.54
C TYR A 136 -2.18 -7.52 -11.18
N LYS A 137 -3.18 -8.39 -11.21
CA LYS A 137 -3.79 -9.00 -10.02
C LYS A 137 -3.52 -10.51 -10.06
N PHE A 138 -3.00 -11.04 -8.96
CA PHE A 138 -2.70 -12.45 -8.76
C PHE A 138 -3.50 -12.99 -7.57
N ASP A 139 -3.92 -14.26 -7.62
CA ASP A 139 -4.37 -14.97 -6.42
C ASP A 139 -3.19 -15.05 -5.44
N SER A 140 -3.42 -14.80 -4.15
CA SER A 140 -2.34 -14.82 -3.16
C SER A 140 -1.71 -16.22 -2.98
N ARG A 141 -2.38 -17.26 -3.46
CA ARG A 141 -1.88 -18.64 -3.46
C ARG A 141 -1.14 -19.00 -4.75
N ASP A 142 -1.05 -18.09 -5.73
CA ASP A 142 -0.29 -18.33 -6.95
C ASP A 142 1.22 -18.30 -6.63
N PRO A 143 1.93 -19.43 -6.74
CA PRO A 143 3.37 -19.47 -6.46
C PRO A 143 4.18 -18.56 -7.40
N LYS A 144 3.64 -18.19 -8.56
CA LYS A 144 4.29 -17.29 -9.51
C LYS A 144 4.29 -15.83 -9.07
N PHE A 145 3.46 -15.47 -8.08
CA PHE A 145 3.38 -14.10 -7.59
C PHE A 145 4.72 -13.62 -7.01
N ALA A 146 5.43 -14.47 -6.27
CA ALA A 146 6.72 -14.11 -5.67
C ALA A 146 7.78 -13.78 -6.72
N GLU A 147 7.93 -14.62 -7.75
CA GLU A 147 8.87 -14.40 -8.85
C GLU A 147 8.50 -13.16 -9.68
N ALA A 148 7.21 -13.03 -10.03
CA ALA A 148 6.72 -11.87 -10.78
C ALA A 148 6.92 -10.56 -9.99
N SER A 149 6.72 -10.58 -8.68
CA SER A 149 6.95 -9.44 -7.78
C SER A 149 8.41 -9.00 -7.78
N GLN A 150 9.33 -9.95 -7.63
CA GLN A 150 10.76 -9.65 -7.64
C GLN A 150 11.19 -9.01 -8.96
N LYS A 151 10.76 -9.59 -10.09
CA LYS A 151 11.05 -9.05 -11.42
C LYS A 151 10.46 -7.65 -11.61
N TRP A 152 9.19 -7.48 -11.24
CA TRP A 152 8.47 -6.20 -11.36
C TRP A 152 9.16 -5.05 -10.62
N VAL A 153 9.58 -5.29 -9.39
CA VAL A 153 10.23 -4.27 -8.56
C VAL A 153 11.67 -4.01 -9.01
N ALA A 154 12.37 -5.04 -9.50
CA ALA A 154 13.76 -4.91 -9.99
C ALA A 154 13.88 -3.97 -11.18
N GLU A 155 12.89 -3.94 -12.07
CA GLU A 155 12.86 -3.04 -13.24
C GLU A 155 12.87 -1.54 -12.86
N ASN A 156 12.58 -1.16 -11.61
CA ASN A 156 12.75 0.23 -11.16
C ASN A 156 14.22 0.64 -10.98
N ARG A 157 15.12 -0.32 -10.79
CA ARG A 157 16.54 -0.04 -10.54
C ARG A 157 17.28 0.36 -11.82
N GLU A 158 16.67 0.10 -12.97
CA GLU A 158 17.25 0.34 -14.29
C GLU A 158 16.71 1.62 -14.97
N ALA A 159 15.77 2.35 -14.34
CA ALA A 159 15.07 3.51 -14.90
C ALA A 159 15.14 4.78 -14.02
#